data_AF-D7GWE2-F1
#
_entry.id   AF-D7GWE2-F1
#
_cell.length_a   1.000
_cell.length_b   1.000
_cell.length_c   1.000
_cell.angle_alpha   90.00
_cell.angle_beta   90.00
_cell.angle_gamma   90.00
#
_symmetry.space_group_name_H-M   'P 1'
#
loop_
_entity.id
_entity.type
_entity.pdbx_description
1 polymer ?
#
loop_
_entity_poly.entity_id
_entity_poly.type
_entity_poly.pdbx_seq_one_letter_code
_entity_poly.pdbx_strand_id
1 'polypeptide(L)'
;MEDFKTRDFVKDFTEDERLFYLHEAGFNSREECLFKLRVYEEKTLWEAAELMGYSSRTIDRINRKMKRKIINAAPMYYRGISLQWR
;
A
#
# COMPACT_ATOMS: atom_id res chain seq x y z
N MET A 1 -3.08 -7.01 16.42
CA MET A 1 -3.65 -6.04 15.45
C MET A 1 -2.77 -4.79 15.43
N GLU A 2 -1.44 -4.96 15.29
CA GLU A 2 -0.46 -3.93 15.66
C GLU A 2 0.26 -3.28 14.46
N ASP A 3 0.47 -3.99 13.34
CA ASP A 3 1.47 -3.57 12.34
C ASP A 3 1.09 -2.42 11.40
N PHE A 4 -0.19 -2.12 11.19
CA PHE A 4 -0.59 -1.05 10.26
C PHE A 4 -0.34 0.36 10.81
N LYS A 5 -0.07 0.51 12.12
CA LYS A 5 0.21 1.80 12.78
C LYS A 5 1.59 2.36 12.42
N THR A 6 2.53 1.53 11.97
CA THR A 6 3.90 1.95 11.66
C THR A 6 3.95 2.74 10.35
N ARG A 7 4.65 3.87 10.36
CA ARG A 7 4.69 4.83 9.24
C ARG A 7 5.26 4.19 7.96
N ASP A 8 6.34 3.43 8.13
CA ASP A 8 7.03 2.64 7.10
C ASP A 8 6.55 1.20 7.01
N PHE A 9 5.27 0.96 7.21
CA PHE A 9 4.68 -0.35 6.96
C PHE A 9 4.90 -0.77 5.49
N VAL A 10 5.83 -1.70 5.27
CA VAL A 10 5.99 -2.46 4.03
C VAL A 10 5.56 -3.87 4.39
N LYS A 11 4.38 -4.28 3.91
CA LYS A 11 3.92 -5.66 4.10
C LYS A 11 4.55 -6.49 3.00
N ASP A 12 5.02 -7.68 3.32
CA ASP A 12 5.25 -8.72 2.32
C ASP A 12 3.90 -9.17 1.78
N PHE A 13 3.47 -8.52 0.71
CA PHE A 13 2.36 -8.97 -0.11
C PHE A 13 2.85 -10.01 -1.12
N THR A 14 2.09 -11.08 -1.33
CA THR A 14 2.31 -11.99 -2.47
C THR A 14 2.00 -11.29 -3.79
N GLU A 15 2.44 -11.83 -4.92
CA GLU A 15 2.18 -11.21 -6.23
C GLU A 15 0.68 -11.05 -6.53
N ASP A 16 -0.12 -12.07 -6.23
CA ASP A 16 -1.58 -12.02 -6.37
C ASP A 16 -2.21 -10.93 -5.49
N GLU A 17 -1.70 -10.74 -4.27
CA GLU A 17 -2.17 -9.67 -3.37
C GLU A 17 -1.83 -8.29 -3.93
N ARG A 18 -0.63 -8.12 -4.49
CA ARG A 18 -0.21 -6.85 -5.11
C ARG A 18 -1.13 -6.50 -6.26
N LEU A 19 -1.43 -7.47 -7.13
CA LEU A 19 -2.34 -7.30 -8.25
C LEU A 19 -3.76 -7.00 -7.75
N PHE A 20 -4.27 -7.76 -6.78
CA PHE A 20 -5.58 -7.52 -6.17
C PHE A 20 -5.72 -6.08 -5.68
N TYR A 21 -4.78 -5.56 -4.90
CA TYR A 21 -4.88 -4.18 -4.39
C TYR A 21 -4.72 -3.13 -5.48
N LEU A 22 -3.87 -3.36 -6.49
CA LEU A 22 -3.74 -2.44 -7.63
C LEU A 22 -5.06 -2.30 -8.39
N HIS A 23 -5.84 -3.38 -8.51
CA HIS A 23 -7.11 -3.37 -9.23
C HIS A 23 -8.32 -2.98 -8.35
N GLU A 24 -8.44 -3.58 -7.16
CA GLU A 24 -9.66 -3.49 -6.33
C GLU A 24 -9.64 -2.35 -5.31
N ALA A 25 -8.47 -1.84 -4.91
CA ALA A 25 -8.41 -0.80 -3.88
C ALA A 25 -8.84 0.60 -4.38
N GLY A 26 -9.05 0.76 -5.68
CA GLY A 26 -9.47 2.02 -6.29
C GLY A 26 -8.46 3.14 -6.07
N PHE A 27 -7.16 2.85 -6.16
CA PHE A 27 -6.11 3.86 -6.03
C PHE A 27 -6.22 4.94 -7.12
N ASN A 28 -5.88 6.18 -6.75
CA ASN A 28 -5.55 7.18 -7.76
C ASN A 28 -4.08 7.04 -8.18
N SER A 29 -3.68 7.73 -9.25
CA SER A 29 -2.32 7.64 -9.81
C SER A 29 -1.20 7.87 -8.78
N ARG A 30 -1.41 8.76 -7.80
CA ARG A 30 -0.42 9.03 -6.75
C ARG A 30 -0.34 7.89 -5.74
N GLU A 31 -1.47 7.33 -5.34
CA GLU A 31 -1.53 6.20 -4.42
C GLU A 31 -0.97 4.93 -5.07
N GLU A 32 -1.26 4.70 -6.35
CA GLU A 32 -0.74 3.57 -7.12
C GLU A 32 0.79 3.66 -7.30
N CYS A 33 1.30 4.84 -7.65
CA CYS A 33 2.74 5.09 -7.74
C CYS A 33 3.43 4.83 -6.40
N LEU A 34 2.87 5.34 -5.29
CA LEU A 34 3.41 5.09 -3.96
C LEU A 34 3.37 3.60 -3.61
N PHE A 35 2.27 2.91 -3.92
CA PHE A 35 2.14 1.47 -3.67
C PHE A 35 3.22 0.68 -4.41
N LYS A 36 3.43 0.99 -5.70
CA LYS A 36 4.44 0.33 -6.53
C LYS A 36 5.85 0.51 -5.97
N LEU A 37 6.26 1.74 -5.67
CA LEU A 37 7.57 2.05 -5.09
C LEU A 37 7.81 1.31 -3.78
N ARG A 38 6.80 1.21 -2.92
CA ARG A 38 6.96 0.61 -1.60
C ARG A 38 6.91 -0.91 -1.61
N VAL A 39 6.14 -1.51 -2.53
CA VAL A 39 5.84 -2.95 -2.51
C VAL A 39 6.65 -3.74 -3.55
N TYR A 40 7.03 -3.11 -4.67
CA TYR A 40 7.84 -3.76 -5.71
C TYR A 40 9.32 -3.35 -5.63
N GLU A 41 9.60 -2.12 -5.22
CA GLU A 41 10.96 -1.58 -5.15
C GLU A 41 11.48 -1.40 -3.71
N GLU A 42 10.69 -1.83 -2.72
CA GLU A 42 11.01 -1.80 -1.29
C GLU A 42 11.46 -0.43 -0.77
N LYS A 43 11.01 0.66 -1.41
CA LYS A 43 11.37 2.01 -1.01
C LYS A 43 10.73 2.36 0.33
N THR A 44 11.51 3.03 1.17
CA THR A 44 10.99 3.71 2.36
C THR A 44 10.03 4.82 1.96
N LEU A 45 9.22 5.29 2.90
CA LEU A 45 8.32 6.41 2.62
C LEU A 45 9.09 7.69 2.24
N TRP A 46 10.33 7.84 2.73
CA TRP A 46 11.17 9.00 2.49
C TRP A 46 11.78 8.96 1.09
N GLU A 47 12.36 7.84 0.67
CA GLU A 47 12.85 7.64 -0.71
C GLU A 47 11.72 7.79 -1.73
N ALA A 48 10.54 7.23 -1.45
CA ALA A 48 9.38 7.41 -2.31
C ALA A 48 8.95 8.89 -2.39
N ALA A 49 9.11 9.66 -1.30
CA ALA A 49 8.82 11.09 -1.31
C ALA A 49 9.78 11.85 -2.24
N GLU A 50 11.07 11.53 -2.18
CA GLU A 50 12.09 12.11 -3.07
C GLU A 50 11.82 11.77 -4.53
N LEU A 51 11.60 10.48 -4.84
CA LEU A 51 11.33 10.02 -6.20
C LEU A 51 10.06 10.63 -6.79
N MET A 52 9.01 10.80 -5.97
CA MET A 52 7.75 11.39 -6.41
C MET A 52 7.74 12.93 -6.36
N GLY A 53 8.83 13.57 -5.88
CA GLY A 53 8.92 15.03 -5.75
C GLY A 53 7.95 15.63 -4.72
N TYR A 54 7.59 14.89 -3.67
CA TYR A 54 6.64 15.32 -2.65
C TYR A 54 7.31 15.60 -1.31
N SER A 55 6.77 16.57 -0.57
CA SER A 55 7.16 16.79 0.82
C SER A 55 6.75 15.63 1.73
N SER A 56 7.47 15.45 2.83
CA SER A 56 7.17 14.44 3.86
C SER A 56 5.71 14.50 4.36
N ARG A 57 5.12 15.69 4.46
CA ARG A 57 3.71 15.88 4.82
C ARG A 57 2.75 15.38 3.74
N THR A 58 3.11 15.55 2.48
CA THR A 58 2.28 15.15 1.34
C THR A 58 2.30 13.64 1.17
N ILE A 59 3.49 13.03 1.21
CA ILE A 59 3.64 11.57 1.09
C ILE A 59 2.94 10.84 2.25
N ASP A 60 3.00 11.39 3.46
CA ASP A 60 2.26 10.89 4.63
C ASP A 60 0.76 10.84 4.40
N ARG A 61 0.21 11.91 3.83
CA ARG A 61 -1.23 12.01 3.55
C ARG A 61 -1.64 10.99 2.48
N ILE A 62 -0.82 10.80 1.45
CA ILE A 62 -1.05 9.79 0.41
C ILE A 62 -0.99 8.40 1.03
N ASN A 63 0.06 8.09 1.81
CA ASN A 63 0.23 6.82 2.51
C ASN A 63 -0.97 6.48 3.40
N ARG A 64 -1.47 7.43 4.18
CA ARG A 64 -2.68 7.22 5.02
C ARG A 64 -3.92 6.90 4.19
N LYS A 65 -4.13 7.59 3.07
CA LYS A 65 -5.27 7.33 2.18
C LYS A 65 -5.16 5.96 1.51
N MET A 66 -3.98 5.64 0.98
CA MET A 66 -3.67 4.35 0.37
C MET A 66 -3.91 3.20 1.37
N LYS A 67 -3.36 3.28 2.59
CA LYS A 67 -3.59 2.27 3.64
C LYS A 67 -5.06 2.08 3.96
N ARG A 68 -5.84 3.17 4.06
CA ARG A 68 -7.28 3.09 4.31
C ARG A 68 -8.00 2.37 3.17
N LYS A 69 -7.61 2.61 1.92
CA LYS A 69 -8.16 1.91 0.76
C LYS A 69 -7.82 0.42 0.77
N ILE A 70 -6.59 0.04 1.10
CA ILE A 70 -6.19 -1.36 1.29
C ILE A 70 -7.06 -2.04 2.35
N ILE A 71 -7.23 -1.41 3.51
CA ILE A 71 -8.05 -1.94 4.61
C ILE A 71 -9.52 -2.08 4.17
N ASN A 72 -10.06 -1.10 3.44
CA ASN A 72 -11.45 -1.13 2.97
C ASN A 72 -11.69 -2.13 1.85
N ALA A 73 -10.72 -2.32 0.95
CA ALA A 73 -10.79 -3.28 -0.14
C ALA A 73 -10.79 -4.72 0.39
N ALA A 74 -10.16 -4.92 1.56
CA ALA A 74 -10.02 -6.22 2.15
C ALA A 74 -10.30 -6.19 3.67
N PRO A 75 -11.55 -5.92 4.09
CA PRO A 75 -11.92 -5.76 5.50
C PRO A 75 -11.61 -6.99 6.35
N MET A 76 -11.48 -8.16 5.71
CA MET A 76 -11.26 -9.48 6.33
C MET A 76 -9.90 -10.11 5.97
N TYR A 77 -9.00 -9.39 5.29
CA TYR A 77 -7.79 -9.99 4.73
C TYR A 77 -6.66 -10.11 5.77
N TYR A 78 -6.85 -11.09 6.65
CA TYR A 78 -5.84 -11.67 7.51
C TYR A 78 -5.01 -12.68 6.69
N ARG A 79 -3.71 -12.73 6.97
CA ARG A 79 -2.71 -13.60 6.32
C ARG A 79 -3.26 -15.04 6.16
N GLY A 80 -3.22 -15.59 4.94
CA GLY A 80 -3.65 -16.98 4.67
C GLY A 80 -5.10 -17.17 4.23
N ILE A 81 -5.87 -16.09 3.99
CA ILE A 81 -7.22 -16.17 3.39
C ILE A 81 -7.24 -15.36 2.09
N SER A 82 -6.44 -15.80 1.11
CA SER A 82 -6.92 -15.83 -0.28
C SER A 82 -7.56 -17.21 -0.46
N LEU A 83 -8.82 -17.35 -0.01
CA LEU A 83 -9.59 -18.56 -0.29
C LEU A 83 -10.52 -18.39 -1.50
N GLN A 84 -10.52 -17.22 -2.16
CA GLN A 84 -11.43 -16.93 -3.27
C GLN A 84 -10.79 -16.12 -4.42
N TRP A 85 -9.50 -16.35 -4.70
CA TRP A 85 -8.97 -16.07 -6.04
C TRP A 85 -8.55 -17.37 -6.76
N ARG A 86 -9.43 -18.37 -6.67
CA ARG A 86 -9.75 -19.33 -7.73
C ARG A 86 -11.04 -20.06 -7.40
#